data_AF-A0A5B7FRC7-F1
#
_entry.id   AF-A0A5B7FRC7-F1
#
_cell.length_a   1.000
_cell.length_b   1.000
_cell.length_c   1.000
_cell.angle_alpha   90.00
_cell.angle_beta   90.00
_cell.angle_gamma   90.00
#
_symmetry.space_group_name_H-M   'P 1'
#
loop_
_entity.id
_entity.type
_entity.pdbx_description
1 polymer ?
#
loop_
_entity_poly.entity_id
_entity_poly.type
_entity_poly.pdbx_seq_one_letter_code
_entity_poly.pdbx_strand_id
1 'polypeptide(L)'
;MMAGASHSGVFTPNLWSGGPAPGQLYNFPAAKTQNESRTHTMFLGFVDKIGTAFEAKEVATGFGVHLAIPMIREAREKGNLTQEAARKLLVDCLKVLYYRDCRAHFKYQLADITPEGVTIHDDLDLKQETSWEVASFVR
;
A
#
# COMPACT_ATOMS: atom_id res chain seq x y z
N MET A 1 44.38 7.77 -64.26
CA MET A 1 43.20 7.03 -63.78
C MET A 1 43.52 6.45 -62.41
N MET A 2 42.71 6.83 -61.43
CA MET A 2 42.53 6.30 -60.05
C MET A 2 43.75 6.23 -59.11
N ALA A 3 43.82 7.22 -58.21
CA ALA A 3 44.64 7.23 -57.01
C ALA A 3 43.86 6.66 -55.82
N GLY A 4 44.61 6.05 -54.88
CA GLY A 4 44.14 5.14 -53.84
C GLY A 4 43.23 5.73 -52.77
N ALA A 5 42.46 4.82 -52.17
CA ALA A 5 41.51 5.06 -51.10
C ALA A 5 42.18 5.51 -49.79
N SER A 6 41.65 6.57 -49.17
CA SER A 6 41.92 6.93 -47.78
C SER A 6 40.62 6.84 -46.99
N HIS A 7 40.49 5.78 -46.18
CA HIS A 7 39.51 5.72 -45.10
C HIS A 7 39.96 6.65 -43.98
N SER A 8 39.32 7.81 -43.85
CA SER A 8 39.42 8.65 -42.65
C SER A 8 38.54 8.05 -41.54
N GLY A 9 38.97 6.93 -40.98
CA GLY A 9 38.41 6.39 -39.75
C GLY A 9 39.04 7.12 -38.56
N VAL A 10 38.31 8.01 -37.91
CA VAL A 10 38.73 8.57 -36.62
C VAL A 10 38.73 7.41 -35.61
N PHE A 11 39.91 6.95 -35.22
CA PHE A 11 40.08 5.98 -34.14
C PHE A 11 39.86 6.70 -32.81
N THR A 12 38.65 6.64 -32.27
CA THR A 12 38.39 6.99 -30.87
C THR A 12 38.54 5.73 -30.02
N PRO A 13 39.54 5.62 -29.13
CA PRO A 13 39.56 4.54 -28.16
C PRO A 13 38.37 4.73 -27.22
N ASN A 14 37.46 3.76 -27.23
CA ASN A 14 36.34 3.72 -26.30
C ASN A 14 36.91 3.53 -24.88
N LEU A 15 37.06 4.63 -24.13
CA LEU A 15 37.56 4.62 -22.74
C LEU A 15 36.62 3.85 -21.79
N TRP A 16 35.33 3.77 -22.14
CA TRP A 16 34.33 2.96 -21.48
C TRP A 16 33.31 2.41 -22.50
N SER A 17 32.66 1.30 -22.20
CA SER A 17 31.57 0.75 -23.01
C SER A 17 30.23 1.31 -22.50
N GLY A 18 29.63 2.25 -23.24
CA GLY A 18 28.25 2.71 -23.00
C GLY A 18 28.06 4.17 -22.59
N GLY A 19 29.11 5.01 -22.61
CA GLY A 19 28.94 6.46 -22.44
C GLY A 19 28.62 7.20 -23.75
N PRO A 20 28.12 8.45 -23.63
CA PRO A 20 27.83 9.31 -24.77
C PRO A 20 29.10 9.66 -25.54
N ALA A 21 28.96 9.96 -26.83
CA ALA A 21 30.05 10.50 -27.64
C ALA A 21 30.52 11.89 -27.09
N PRO A 22 31.79 12.29 -27.31
CA PRO A 22 32.27 13.62 -26.92
C PRO A 22 31.39 14.73 -27.51
N GLY A 23 30.80 15.57 -26.65
CA GLY A 23 29.87 16.63 -27.05
C GLY A 23 28.38 16.33 -26.82
N GLN A 24 28.04 15.12 -26.38
CA GLN A 24 26.69 14.76 -25.93
C GLN A 24 26.62 14.66 -24.40
N LEU A 25 25.54 15.17 -23.81
CA LEU A 25 25.29 15.08 -22.37
C LEU A 25 25.16 13.60 -21.94
N TYR A 26 25.77 13.26 -20.81
CA TYR A 26 25.71 11.92 -20.22
C TYR A 26 24.30 11.64 -19.72
N ASN A 27 23.56 10.80 -20.45
CA ASN A 27 22.32 10.24 -19.97
C ASN A 27 22.67 9.16 -18.95
N PHE A 28 22.68 9.54 -17.66
CA PHE A 28 22.93 8.63 -16.56
C PHE A 28 22.09 7.37 -16.73
N PRO A 29 22.64 6.17 -16.48
CA PRO A 29 21.81 5.01 -16.28
C PRO A 29 21.03 5.28 -14.99
N ALA A 30 19.90 5.98 -15.11
CA ALA A 30 18.76 5.62 -14.31
C ALA A 30 18.73 4.10 -14.41
N ALA A 31 18.81 3.41 -13.27
CA ALA A 31 18.47 2.00 -13.24
C ALA A 31 17.24 1.90 -14.12
N LYS A 32 17.35 1.18 -15.26
CA LYS A 32 16.16 0.67 -15.88
C LYS A 32 15.62 -0.22 -14.79
N THR A 33 14.78 0.33 -13.92
CA THR A 33 13.71 -0.42 -13.30
C THR A 33 13.15 -1.10 -14.53
N GLN A 34 13.52 -2.37 -14.70
CA GLN A 34 12.85 -3.20 -15.66
C GLN A 34 11.38 -2.95 -15.36
N ASN A 35 10.59 -2.73 -16.40
CA ASN A 35 9.15 -2.82 -16.25
C ASN A 35 8.89 -4.23 -15.70
N GLU A 36 9.00 -4.41 -14.37
CA GLU A 36 8.21 -5.36 -13.62
C GLU A 36 6.83 -5.11 -14.16
N SER A 37 6.28 -6.17 -14.73
CA SER A 37 4.93 -6.21 -15.24
C SER A 37 4.07 -5.29 -14.39
N ARG A 38 3.34 -4.34 -14.99
CA ARG A 38 2.28 -3.58 -14.30
C ARG A 38 1.14 -4.53 -13.93
N THR A 39 1.47 -5.61 -13.22
CA THR A 39 0.54 -6.48 -12.56
C THR A 39 -0.10 -5.61 -11.51
N HIS A 40 -1.39 -5.39 -11.65
CA HIS A 40 -2.25 -4.85 -10.60
C HIS A 40 -2.19 -5.81 -9.40
N THR A 41 -1.07 -5.86 -8.70
CA THR A 41 -0.89 -6.60 -7.45
C THR A 41 -1.24 -5.64 -6.33
N MET A 42 -2.15 -6.08 -5.46
CA MET A 42 -2.56 -5.30 -4.31
C MET A 42 -1.36 -5.12 -3.38
N PHE A 43 -1.03 -3.88 -3.05
CA PHE A 43 0.07 -3.55 -2.15
C PHE A 43 -0.49 -2.94 -0.86
N LEU A 44 -0.04 -3.44 0.28
CA LEU A 44 -0.37 -2.89 1.60
C LEU A 44 0.89 -2.84 2.48
N GLY A 45 1.31 -1.62 2.81
CA GLY A 45 2.51 -1.36 3.61
C GLY A 45 2.20 -0.62 4.90
N PHE A 46 3.05 -0.82 5.91
CA PHE A 46 3.06 -0.05 7.15
C PHE A 46 4.40 0.65 7.32
N VAL A 47 4.37 1.89 7.82
CA VAL A 47 5.56 2.69 8.12
C VAL A 47 5.39 3.32 9.50
N ASP A 48 6.38 3.12 10.37
CA ASP A 48 6.43 3.74 11.69
C ASP A 48 7.24 5.06 11.68
N LYS A 49 7.06 5.89 12.71
CA LYS A 49 7.75 7.18 12.89
C LYS A 49 9.27 7.06 12.86
N ILE A 50 9.82 5.95 13.36
CA ILE A 50 11.26 5.68 13.40
C ILE A 50 11.82 5.10 12.08
N GLY A 51 10.97 4.91 11.06
CA GLY A 51 11.38 4.42 9.74
C GLY A 51 11.30 2.90 9.56
N THR A 52 10.75 2.17 10.52
CA THR A 52 10.46 0.74 10.33
C THR A 52 9.37 0.58 9.27
N ALA A 53 9.70 -0.08 8.16
CA ALA A 53 8.77 -0.33 7.07
C ALA A 53 8.67 -1.84 6.80
N PHE A 54 7.45 -2.33 6.65
CA PHE A 54 7.19 -3.71 6.24
C PHE A 54 5.92 -3.81 5.41
N GLU A 55 5.87 -4.85 4.59
CA GLU A 55 4.67 -5.23 3.85
C GLU A 55 3.89 -6.27 4.65
N ALA A 56 2.59 -6.06 4.79
CA ALA A 56 1.71 -7.02 5.44
C ALA A 56 0.34 -7.02 4.80
N LYS A 57 -0.27 -8.20 4.84
CA LYS A 57 -1.59 -8.45 4.26
C LYS A 57 -2.73 -7.87 5.11
N GLU A 58 -2.49 -7.61 6.40
CA GLU A 58 -3.35 -6.80 7.26
C GLU A 58 -2.50 -5.83 8.06
N VAL A 59 -3.00 -4.60 8.24
CA VAL A 59 -2.30 -3.52 8.92
C VAL A 59 -3.30 -2.79 9.82
N ALA A 60 -2.87 -2.46 11.02
CA ALA A 60 -3.57 -1.54 11.91
C ALA A 60 -2.56 -0.62 12.59
N THR A 61 -3.02 0.50 13.10
CA THR A 61 -2.18 1.49 13.79
C THR A 61 -2.69 1.72 15.22
N GLY A 62 -1.82 2.21 16.10
CA GLY A 62 -2.17 2.53 17.49
C GLY A 62 -2.78 1.34 18.24
N PHE A 63 -3.89 1.58 18.95
CA PHE A 63 -4.58 0.54 19.73
C PHE A 63 -5.27 -0.53 18.86
N GLY A 64 -5.49 -0.23 17.58
CA GLY A 64 -5.99 -1.19 16.58
C GLY A 64 -5.06 -2.39 16.40
N VAL A 65 -3.75 -2.25 16.66
CA VAL A 65 -2.79 -3.36 16.59
C VAL A 65 -3.12 -4.46 17.60
N HIS A 66 -3.64 -4.09 18.76
CA HIS A 66 -3.92 -5.04 19.84
C HIS A 66 -5.34 -5.63 19.79
N LEU A 67 -6.31 -4.86 19.28
CA LEU A 67 -7.72 -5.28 19.26
C LEU A 67 -8.22 -5.73 17.89
N ALA A 68 -7.88 -5.01 16.82
CA ALA A 68 -8.45 -5.28 15.49
C ALA A 68 -7.67 -6.37 14.72
N ILE A 69 -6.34 -6.37 14.80
CA ILE A 69 -5.50 -7.37 14.12
C ILE A 69 -5.87 -8.83 14.45
N PRO A 70 -6.09 -9.24 15.73
CA PRO A 70 -6.44 -10.63 16.01
C PRO A 70 -7.78 -11.04 15.36
N MET A 71 -8.78 -10.15 15.36
CA MET A 71 -10.06 -10.40 14.69
C MET A 71 -9.89 -10.56 13.17
N ILE A 72 -9.03 -9.74 12.56
CA ILE A 72 -8.75 -9.80 11.13
C ILE A 72 -8.02 -11.10 10.76
N ARG A 73 -7.04 -11.51 11.59
CA ARG A 73 -6.31 -12.77 11.42
C ARG A 73 -7.23 -13.98 11.52
N GLU A 74 -8.10 -14.02 12.53
CA GLU A 74 -9.06 -15.10 12.71
C GLU A 74 -10.02 -15.22 11.51
N ALA A 75 -10.55 -14.09 11.03
CA ALA A 75 -11.45 -14.08 9.87
C ALA A 75 -10.76 -14.60 8.61
N ARG A 76 -9.47 -14.34 8.48
CA ARG A 76 -8.65 -14.75 7.35
C ARG A 76 -8.26 -16.23 7.39
N GLU A 77 -7.93 -16.76 8.57
CA GLU A 77 -7.65 -18.18 8.74
C GLU A 77 -8.86 -19.05 8.35
N LYS A 78 -10.08 -18.53 8.54
CA LYS A 78 -11.34 -19.18 8.16
C LYS A 78 -11.60 -19.21 6.65
N GLY A 79 -10.98 -18.34 5.85
CA GLY A 79 -11.10 -18.38 4.38
C GLY A 79 -10.88 -17.04 3.68
N ASN A 80 -11.03 -17.05 2.34
CA ASN A 80 -10.94 -15.84 1.53
C ASN A 80 -12.14 -14.92 1.79
N LEU A 81 -11.87 -13.67 2.16
CA LEU A 81 -12.86 -12.65 2.44
C LEU A 81 -13.43 -12.07 1.13
N THR A 82 -14.76 -12.03 1.02
CA THR A 82 -15.45 -11.19 0.03
C THR A 82 -15.45 -9.73 0.50
N GLN A 83 -15.65 -8.78 -0.42
CA GLN A 83 -15.66 -7.35 -0.09
C GLN A 83 -16.68 -7.00 1.01
N GLU A 84 -17.89 -7.56 0.91
CA GLU A 84 -18.95 -7.33 1.90
C GLU A 84 -18.60 -7.91 3.28
N ALA A 85 -18.01 -9.11 3.30
CA ALA A 85 -17.56 -9.74 4.53
C ALA A 85 -16.42 -8.95 5.18
N ALA A 86 -15.47 -8.45 4.39
CA ALA A 86 -14.39 -7.59 4.86
C ALA A 86 -14.94 -6.27 5.44
N ARG A 87 -15.92 -5.66 4.77
CA ARG A 87 -16.58 -4.44 5.26
C ARG A 87 -17.24 -4.69 6.62
N LYS A 88 -18.00 -5.77 6.76
CA LYS A 88 -18.65 -6.13 8.02
C LYS A 88 -17.62 -6.35 9.14
N LEU A 89 -16.55 -7.08 8.85
CA LEU A 89 -15.47 -7.33 9.79
C LEU A 89 -14.81 -6.04 10.27
N LEU A 90 -14.55 -5.09 9.37
CA LEU A 90 -14.00 -3.78 9.74
C LEU A 90 -14.95 -3.00 10.65
N VAL A 91 -16.25 -3.02 10.36
CA VAL A 91 -17.28 -2.40 11.23
C VAL A 91 -17.26 -3.02 12.62
N ASP A 92 -17.16 -4.34 12.72
CA ASP A 92 -17.08 -5.03 14.01
C ASP A 92 -15.79 -4.69 14.78
N CYS A 93 -14.64 -4.61 14.10
CA CYS A 93 -13.39 -4.14 14.69
C CYS A 93 -13.50 -2.70 15.22
N LEU A 94 -14.16 -1.80 14.47
CA LEU A 94 -14.36 -0.41 14.86
C LEU A 94 -15.32 -0.27 16.05
N LYS A 95 -16.34 -1.12 16.15
CA LYS A 95 -17.20 -1.20 17.34
C LYS A 95 -16.41 -1.57 18.59
N VAL A 96 -15.56 -2.59 18.51
CA VAL A 96 -14.72 -3.02 19.63
C VAL A 96 -13.77 -1.90 20.05
N LEU A 97 -13.17 -1.20 19.10
CA LEU A 97 -12.34 -0.04 19.37
C LEU A 97 -13.15 1.08 20.04
N TYR A 98 -14.36 1.36 19.58
CA TYR A 98 -15.22 2.36 20.20
C TYR A 98 -15.59 2.04 21.66
N TYR A 99 -15.79 0.76 21.98
CA TYR A 99 -16.07 0.34 23.36
C TYR A 99 -14.85 0.37 24.29
N ARG A 100 -13.64 0.22 23.76
CA ARG A 100 -12.43 -0.02 24.57
C ARG A 100 -11.41 1.11 24.53
N ASP A 101 -11.41 1.94 23.49
CA ASP A 101 -10.51 3.07 23.33
C ASP A 101 -11.23 4.38 23.65
N CYS A 102 -10.77 5.08 24.69
CA CYS A 102 -11.33 6.36 25.12
C CYS A 102 -11.13 7.49 24.09
N ARG A 103 -10.24 7.31 23.10
CA ARG A 103 -9.96 8.29 22.05
C ARG A 103 -10.68 7.98 20.73
N ALA A 104 -11.39 6.87 20.65
CA ALA A 104 -12.16 6.51 19.47
C ALA A 104 -13.43 7.36 19.35
N HIS A 105 -13.78 7.71 18.12
CA HIS A 105 -15.03 8.39 17.79
C HIS A 105 -15.96 7.45 17.01
N PHE A 106 -17.25 7.76 17.05
CA PHE A 106 -18.29 6.95 16.42
C PHE A 106 -18.44 7.17 14.90
N LYS A 107 -17.75 8.18 14.36
CA LYS A 107 -17.73 8.52 12.93
C LYS A 107 -16.46 8.01 12.30
N TYR A 108 -16.58 7.29 11.19
CA TYR A 108 -15.43 6.87 10.40
C TYR A 108 -15.74 6.89 8.90
N GLN A 109 -14.68 6.86 8.12
CA GLN A 109 -14.74 6.76 6.66
C GLN A 109 -14.14 5.43 6.25
N LEU A 110 -14.76 4.78 5.27
CA LEU A 110 -14.24 3.57 4.66
C LEU A 110 -13.79 3.90 3.24
N ALA A 111 -12.62 3.42 2.85
CA ALA A 111 -12.10 3.59 1.50
C ALA A 111 -11.90 2.22 0.87
N ASP A 112 -12.56 2.00 -0.27
CA ASP A 112 -12.36 0.81 -1.09
C ASP A 112 -11.46 1.17 -2.27
N ILE A 113 -10.45 0.34 -2.52
CA ILE A 113 -9.49 0.51 -3.61
C ILE A 113 -9.70 -0.63 -4.59
N THR A 114 -10.14 -0.30 -5.80
CA THR A 114 -10.31 -1.24 -6.91
C THR A 114 -9.40 -0.84 -8.07
N PRO A 115 -9.17 -1.71 -9.07
CA PRO A 115 -8.41 -1.35 -10.26
C PRO A 115 -8.98 -0.15 -11.02
N GLU A 116 -10.30 0.09 -10.90
CA GLU A 116 -11.02 1.17 -11.57
C GLU A 116 -10.85 2.52 -10.87
N GLY A 117 -10.52 2.52 -9.58
CA GLY A 117 -10.29 3.73 -8.80
C GLY A 117 -10.48 3.55 -7.30
N VAL A 118 -10.45 4.69 -6.61
CA VAL A 118 -10.65 4.79 -5.15
C VAL A 118 -12.03 5.36 -4.88
N THR A 119 -12.83 4.65 -4.09
CA THR A 119 -14.14 5.12 -3.62
C THR A 119 -14.09 5.30 -2.12
N ILE A 120 -14.33 6.53 -1.67
CA ILE A 120 -14.44 6.88 -0.25
C ILE A 120 -15.92 6.94 0.10
N HIS A 121 -16.32 6.15 1.08
CA HIS A 121 -17.67 6.17 1.64
C HIS A 121 -17.71 7.20 2.77
N ASP A 122 -18.63 8.15 2.66
CA ASP A 122 -18.80 9.22 3.64
C ASP A 122 -19.30 8.71 5.00
N ASP A 123 -18.87 9.44 6.04
CA ASP A 123 -19.12 9.28 7.48
C ASP A 123 -20.18 8.24 7.87
N LEU A 124 -19.74 7.01 8.09
CA LEU A 124 -20.55 5.94 8.68
C LEU A 124 -20.65 6.15 10.19
N ASP A 125 -21.88 6.25 10.68
CA ASP A 125 -22.20 6.44 12.10
C ASP A 125 -22.43 5.10 12.81
N LEU A 126 -21.55 4.73 13.74
CA LEU A 126 -21.69 3.51 14.56
C LEU A 126 -22.77 3.57 15.63
N LYS A 127 -23.26 4.77 15.97
CA LYS A 127 -24.16 4.95 17.12
C LYS A 127 -25.41 4.08 17.06
N GLN A 128 -25.91 3.81 15.86
CA GLN A 128 -27.10 2.99 15.67
C GLN A 128 -26.85 1.50 15.96
N GLU A 129 -25.60 1.05 15.84
CA GLU A 129 -25.23 -0.36 15.99
C GLU A 129 -24.59 -0.68 17.35
N THR A 130 -24.44 0.32 18.23
CA THR A 130 -23.85 0.13 19.58
C THR A 130 -24.93 -0.14 20.63
N SER A 131 -24.84 -1.29 21.32
CA SER A 131 -25.76 -1.71 22.38
C SER A 131 -25.12 -1.55 23.77
N TRP A 132 -25.79 -0.82 24.68
CA TRP A 132 -25.35 -0.61 26.06
C TRP A 132 -26.21 -1.36 27.11
N GLU A 133 -27.00 -2.33 26.66
CA GLU A 133 -27.91 -3.11 27.52
C GLU A 133 -27.18 -3.86 28.65
N VAL A 134 -25.90 -4.19 28.45
CA VAL A 134 -25.06 -4.84 29.47
C VAL A 134 -24.92 -3.99 30.74
N ALA A 135 -25.11 -2.67 30.66
CA ALA A 135 -25.03 -1.78 31.81
C ALA A 135 -26.05 -2.11 32.91
N SER A 136 -27.20 -2.72 32.58
CA SER A 136 -28.21 -3.09 33.57
C SER A 136 -27.91 -4.36 34.36
N PHE A 137 -26.87 -5.12 33.97
CA PHE A 137 -26.48 -6.37 34.65
C PHE A 137 -25.72 -6.14 35.95
N VAL A 138 -25.11 -4.96 36.11
CA VAL A 138 -24.42 -4.56 37.34
C VAL A 138 -25.34 -3.59 38.06
N ARG A 139 -25.99 -4.04 39.13
CA ARG A 139 -26.86 -3.23 39.99
C ARG A 139 -26.49 -3.42 41.44
#